data_AF-A0A562HNY7-F1
#
_entry.id   AF-A0A562HNY7-F1
#
_cell.length_a   1.000
_cell.length_b   1.000
_cell.length_c   1.000
_cell.angle_alpha   90.00
_cell.angle_beta   90.00
_cell.angle_gamma   90.00
#
_symmetry.space_group_name_H-M   'P 1'
#
loop_
_entity.id
_entity.type
_entity.pdbx_description
1 polymer ?
#
loop_
_entity_poly.entity_id
_entity_poly.type
_entity_poly.pdbx_seq_one_letter_code
_entity_poly.pdbx_strand_id
1 'polypeptide(L)'
;MNIKEAIISFIKRKWWYLVLLILSTSYVFYYRNNIYQLKELNATNLIFILWLILLLLPLFSEMEFFGIKFKKEVENAKAEVKESLNDLRMQIMDIRISNSNANTINFGNGLLPTEQKLKELIEEFITNSNATNDNLSEEGSSQTVELSPDTFSKFKFDVPQESIYLFKVRLMLEKTLTDLCEKTDYNGRKSMYEMMKHLSRCEILNGKTVDLISQIIKIANRGVHGELISKEYIDFISQVIPELQKQLDEANSRLHYCICPRCKYSGYSRYENACPRCGFMSDDY
;
A
#
# COMPACT_ATOMS: atom_id res chain seq x y z
N MET A 1 60.52 11.45 9.15
CA MET A 1 59.46 10.97 10.06
C MET A 1 60.07 9.93 10.98
N ASN A 2 60.19 10.24 12.27
CA ASN A 2 61.04 9.49 13.20
C ASN A 2 60.50 8.08 13.43
N ILE A 3 61.35 7.06 13.24
CA ILE A 3 61.00 5.62 13.39
C ILE A 3 60.29 5.35 14.74
N LYS A 4 60.65 6.10 15.79
CA LYS A 4 60.01 6.03 17.11
C LYS A 4 58.52 6.39 17.08
N GLU A 5 58.10 7.41 16.32
CA GLU A 5 56.70 7.82 16.24
C GLU A 5 55.85 6.82 15.42
N ALA A 6 56.45 6.22 14.39
CA ALA A 6 55.84 5.14 13.63
C ALA A 6 55.61 3.90 14.51
N ILE A 7 56.59 3.55 15.35
CA ILE A 7 56.48 2.42 16.29
C ILE A 7 55.42 2.70 17.36
N ILE A 8 55.37 3.91 17.93
CA ILE A 8 54.38 4.27 18.96
C ILE A 8 52.95 4.26 18.42
N SER A 9 52.73 4.77 17.19
CA SER A 9 51.40 4.74 16.56
C SER A 9 50.96 3.32 16.21
N PHE A 10 51.88 2.44 15.79
CA PHE A 10 51.60 1.03 15.54
C PHE A 10 51.28 0.26 16.82
N ILE A 11 52.05 0.51 17.90
CA ILE A 11 51.81 -0.07 19.23
C ILE A 11 50.47 0.39 19.77
N LYS A 12 50.12 1.69 19.70
CA LYS A 12 48.79 2.18 20.14
C LYS A 12 47.65 1.51 19.38
N ARG A 13 47.80 1.30 18.06
CA ARG A 13 46.77 0.69 17.22
C ARG A 13 46.59 -0.81 17.46
N LYS A 14 47.66 -1.52 17.82
CA LYS A 14 47.66 -2.99 18.02
C LYS A 14 47.93 -3.42 19.46
N TRP A 15 47.79 -2.53 20.44
CA TRP A 15 48.16 -2.81 21.82
C TRP A 15 47.41 -4.01 22.41
N TRP A 16 46.13 -4.16 22.04
CA TRP A 16 45.30 -5.28 22.46
C TRP A 16 45.84 -6.63 21.97
N TYR A 17 46.41 -6.69 20.77
CA TYR A 17 47.04 -7.91 20.25
C TYR A 17 48.34 -8.25 20.98
N LEU A 18 49.14 -7.25 21.39
CA LEU A 18 50.31 -7.47 22.22
C LEU A 18 49.93 -8.05 23.60
N VAL A 19 48.86 -7.53 24.20
CA VAL A 19 48.32 -8.07 25.46
C VAL A 19 47.85 -9.51 25.30
N LEU A 20 47.14 -9.82 24.22
CA LEU A 20 46.69 -11.18 23.88
C LEU A 20 47.89 -12.12 23.67
N LEU A 21 48.92 -11.67 22.94
CA LEU A 21 50.12 -12.47 22.69
C LEU A 21 50.89 -12.78 23.99
N ILE A 22 51.04 -11.80 24.88
CA ILE A 22 51.73 -11.99 26.17
C ILE A 22 50.94 -12.95 27.07
N LEU A 23 49.61 -12.80 27.15
CA LEU A 23 48.74 -13.68 27.93
C LEU A 23 48.77 -15.12 27.40
N SER A 24 48.69 -15.28 26.07
CA SER A 24 48.80 -16.60 25.42
C SER A 24 50.16 -17.24 25.68
N THR A 25 51.24 -16.48 25.58
CA THR A 25 52.61 -16.98 25.78
C THR A 25 52.83 -17.39 27.24
N SER A 26 52.35 -16.60 28.20
CA SER A 26 52.43 -16.94 29.63
C SER A 26 51.60 -18.18 29.97
N TYR A 27 50.41 -18.30 29.37
CA TYR A 27 49.53 -19.45 29.55
C TYR A 27 50.18 -20.76 29.07
N VAL A 28 50.77 -20.74 27.86
CA VAL A 28 51.51 -21.90 27.32
C VAL A 28 52.72 -22.24 28.16
N PHE A 29 53.46 -21.24 28.65
CA PHE A 29 54.64 -21.48 29.46
C PHE A 29 54.30 -22.16 30.80
N TYR A 30 53.22 -21.73 31.46
CA TYR A 30 52.78 -22.30 32.74
C TYR A 30 52.23 -23.73 32.59
N TYR A 31 51.44 -23.99 31.54
CA TYR A 31 50.81 -25.29 31.30
C TYR A 31 51.63 -26.23 30.39
N ARG A 32 52.85 -25.83 30.01
CA ARG A 32 53.74 -26.56 29.07
C ARG A 32 53.89 -28.05 29.40
N ASN A 33 53.99 -28.40 30.67
CA ASN A 33 54.19 -29.79 31.08
C ASN A 33 52.92 -30.66 31.00
N ASN A 34 51.73 -30.05 30.98
CA ASN A 34 50.44 -30.77 30.94
C ASN A 34 49.84 -30.87 29.52
N ILE A 35 50.33 -30.08 28.56
CA ILE A 35 49.77 -30.01 27.19
C ILE A 35 50.35 -31.10 26.25
N TYR A 36 51.38 -31.85 26.69
CA TYR A 36 52.07 -32.83 25.83
C TYR A 36 51.20 -34.00 25.32
N GLN A 37 50.05 -34.25 25.93
CA GLN A 37 49.10 -35.24 25.44
C GLN A 37 47.79 -34.55 25.08
N LEU A 38 47.73 -33.99 23.86
CA LEU A 38 46.50 -33.55 23.19
C LEU A 38 45.49 -34.71 22.92
N LYS A 39 45.56 -35.79 23.71
CA LYS A 39 44.84 -37.03 23.52
C LYS A 39 43.45 -37.00 24.17
N GLU A 40 43.28 -36.21 25.22
CA GLU A 40 41.99 -35.99 25.88
C GLU A 40 41.60 -34.51 25.82
N LEU A 41 40.36 -34.24 25.41
CA LEU A 41 39.79 -32.89 25.34
C LEU A 41 39.42 -32.40 26.74
N ASN A 42 40.44 -32.02 27.52
CA ASN A 42 40.25 -31.37 28.82
C ASN A 42 40.06 -29.85 28.62
N ALA A 43 39.42 -29.17 29.58
CA ALA A 43 39.09 -27.75 29.53
C ALA A 43 40.34 -26.87 29.23
N THR A 44 41.50 -27.24 29.77
CA THR A 44 42.80 -26.59 29.52
C THR A 44 43.23 -26.69 28.04
N ASN A 45 42.97 -27.83 27.39
CA ASN A 45 43.31 -28.03 25.98
C ASN A 45 42.34 -27.27 25.06
N LEU A 46 41.05 -27.22 25.41
CA LEU A 46 40.05 -26.44 24.67
C LEU A 46 40.33 -24.94 24.73
N ILE A 47 40.66 -24.42 25.90
CA ILE A 47 40.99 -22.99 26.04
C ILE A 47 42.26 -22.68 25.23
N PHE A 48 43.25 -23.57 25.22
CA PHE A 48 44.45 -23.39 24.40
C PHE A 48 44.14 -23.33 22.89
N ILE A 49 43.31 -24.24 22.38
CA ILE A 49 42.89 -24.26 20.96
C ILE A 49 42.11 -22.98 20.61
N LEU A 50 41.21 -22.54 21.49
CA LEU A 50 40.44 -21.31 21.30
C LEU A 50 41.37 -20.09 21.19
N TRP A 51 42.36 -20.00 22.08
CA TRP A 51 43.38 -18.94 22.03
C TRP A 51 44.24 -19.00 20.77
N LEU A 52 44.55 -20.20 20.27
CA LEU A 52 45.32 -20.40 19.03
C LEU A 52 44.53 -19.91 17.81
N ILE A 53 43.22 -20.18 17.74
CA ILE A 53 42.33 -19.67 16.69
C ILE A 53 42.21 -18.14 16.75
N LEU A 54 42.07 -17.58 17.96
CA LEU A 54 42.02 -16.13 18.19
C LEU A 54 43.32 -15.42 17.80
N LEU A 55 44.46 -16.10 17.91
CA LEU A 55 45.77 -15.58 17.48
C LEU A 55 45.95 -15.70 15.96
N LEU A 56 45.39 -16.74 15.33
CA LEU A 56 45.39 -16.94 13.87
C LEU A 56 44.47 -15.97 13.11
N LEU A 57 43.32 -15.60 13.68
CA LEU A 57 42.37 -14.66 13.07
C LEU A 57 43.01 -13.36 12.55
N PRO A 58 43.79 -12.62 13.35
CA PRO A 58 44.45 -11.40 12.88
C PRO A 58 45.65 -11.68 11.95
N LEU A 59 46.25 -12.87 11.99
CA LEU A 59 47.30 -13.28 11.05
C LEU A 59 46.76 -13.47 9.62
N PHE A 60 45.52 -13.95 9.47
CA PHE A 60 44.85 -14.02 8.16
C PHE A 60 44.51 -12.66 7.58
N SER A 61 44.35 -11.63 8.43
CA SER A 61 44.12 -10.26 7.96
C SER A 61 45.40 -9.57 7.45
N GLU A 62 46.58 -10.17 7.66
CA GLU A 62 47.88 -9.56 7.31
C GLU A 62 48.80 -10.46 6.47
N MET A 63 48.42 -11.70 6.16
CA MET A 63 49.01 -12.48 5.07
C MET A 63 48.48 -12.01 3.70
N GLU A 64 48.65 -10.71 3.43
CA GLU A 64 48.65 -10.14 2.08
C GLU A 64 50.07 -9.68 1.77
N PHE A 65 50.96 -10.63 1.50
CA PHE A 65 52.29 -10.32 0.99
C PHE A 65 52.56 -11.09 -0.30
N PHE A 66 51.67 -10.98 -1.28
CA PHE A 66 51.98 -11.09 -2.71
C PHE A 66 50.79 -10.50 -3.49
N GLY A 67 50.78 -9.17 -3.58
CA GLY A 67 49.60 -8.35 -3.86
C GLY A 67 48.75 -8.77 -5.06
N ILE A 68 47.45 -8.95 -4.80
CA ILE A 68 46.32 -8.47 -5.61
C ILE A 68 45.12 -8.27 -4.64
N LYS A 69 44.87 -6.99 -4.34
CA LYS A 69 43.68 -6.29 -3.82
C LYS A 69 42.46 -7.13 -3.36
N PHE A 70 42.30 -7.32 -2.05
CA PHE A 70 41.01 -7.52 -1.36
C PHE A 70 40.27 -6.21 -1.03
N LYS A 71 40.55 -5.14 -1.79
CA LYS A 71 39.82 -3.86 -1.71
C LYS A 71 38.82 -3.67 -2.85
N LYS A 72 38.75 -4.61 -3.80
CA LYS A 72 37.94 -4.47 -5.02
C LYS A 72 36.52 -5.04 -4.88
N GLU A 73 36.26 -5.97 -3.97
CA GLU A 73 34.92 -6.57 -3.85
C GLU A 73 33.95 -5.74 -3.00
N VAL A 74 34.42 -4.98 -2.00
CA VAL A 74 33.53 -4.11 -1.21
C VAL A 74 33.21 -2.79 -1.93
N GLU A 75 34.15 -2.28 -2.75
CA GLU A 75 33.88 -1.14 -3.64
C GLU A 75 33.04 -1.56 -4.85
N ASN A 76 33.24 -2.75 -5.44
CA ASN A 76 32.36 -3.27 -6.49
C ASN A 76 30.95 -3.52 -5.97
N ALA A 77 30.77 -4.09 -4.77
CA ALA A 77 29.44 -4.27 -4.19
C ALA A 77 28.73 -2.92 -3.92
N LYS A 78 29.46 -1.88 -3.49
CA LYS A 78 28.88 -0.53 -3.35
C LYS A 78 28.61 0.16 -4.69
N ALA A 79 29.46 -0.08 -5.70
CA ALA A 79 29.28 0.47 -7.03
C ALA A 79 28.11 -0.21 -7.76
N GLU A 80 27.98 -1.54 -7.70
CA GLU A 80 26.83 -2.30 -8.23
C GLU A 80 25.52 -1.93 -7.51
N VAL A 81 25.53 -1.70 -6.20
CA VAL A 81 24.34 -1.21 -5.49
C VAL A 81 23.99 0.21 -5.91
N LYS A 82 24.97 1.08 -6.15
CA LYS A 82 24.71 2.46 -6.61
C LYS A 82 24.27 2.50 -8.07
N GLU A 83 24.81 1.63 -8.91
CA GLU A 83 24.45 1.47 -10.32
C GLU A 83 23.07 0.84 -10.46
N SER A 84 22.75 -0.23 -9.72
CA SER A 84 21.39 -0.79 -9.66
C SER A 84 20.36 0.18 -9.09
N LEU A 85 20.70 1.02 -8.09
CA LEU A 85 19.80 2.08 -7.63
C LEU A 85 19.61 3.19 -8.66
N ASN A 86 20.65 3.53 -9.43
CA ASN A 86 20.56 4.53 -10.47
C ASN A 86 19.79 4.01 -11.69
N ASP A 87 19.97 2.73 -12.02
CA ASP A 87 19.23 2.03 -13.07
C ASP A 87 17.77 1.81 -12.66
N LEU A 88 17.49 1.45 -11.40
CA LEU A 88 16.13 1.46 -10.85
C LEU A 88 15.51 2.86 -10.90
N ARG A 89 16.28 3.90 -10.58
CA ARG A 89 15.79 5.28 -10.65
C ARG A 89 15.51 5.70 -12.09
N MET A 90 16.34 5.28 -13.03
CA MET A 90 16.18 5.56 -14.47
C MET A 90 14.99 4.78 -15.03
N GLN A 91 14.85 3.49 -14.69
CA GLN A 91 13.67 2.68 -14.99
C GLN A 91 12.39 3.24 -14.37
N ILE A 92 12.41 3.79 -13.14
CA ILE A 92 11.26 4.49 -12.54
C ILE A 92 10.94 5.79 -13.31
N MET A 93 11.95 6.52 -13.76
CA MET A 93 11.78 7.73 -14.55
C MET A 93 11.23 7.42 -15.94
N ASP A 94 11.71 6.35 -16.57
CA ASP A 94 11.19 5.82 -17.84
C ASP A 94 9.79 5.24 -17.68
N ILE A 95 9.44 4.59 -16.57
CA ILE A 95 8.05 4.22 -16.26
C ILE A 95 7.18 5.47 -16.13
N ARG A 96 7.69 6.56 -15.55
CA ARG A 96 6.94 7.83 -15.40
C ARG A 96 6.80 8.57 -16.74
N ILE A 97 7.80 8.51 -17.62
CA ILE A 97 7.83 9.25 -18.90
C ILE A 97 7.20 8.43 -20.05
N SER A 98 7.46 7.12 -20.13
CA SER A 98 6.83 6.20 -21.11
C SER A 98 5.35 5.97 -20.83
N ASN A 99 4.88 6.25 -19.61
CA ASN A 99 3.47 6.20 -19.23
C ASN A 99 2.72 7.54 -19.44
N SER A 100 3.15 8.31 -20.43
CA SER A 100 2.39 9.45 -20.95
C SER A 100 1.20 9.03 -21.83
N ASN A 101 1.05 7.72 -22.16
CA ASN A 101 -0.01 7.22 -23.05
C ASN A 101 -0.76 5.93 -22.61
N ALA A 102 -0.59 5.33 -21.42
CA ALA A 102 -1.43 4.16 -21.03
C ALA A 102 -1.46 3.83 -19.52
N ASN A 103 -2.52 4.29 -18.82
CA ASN A 103 -2.96 3.85 -17.49
C ASN A 103 -1.87 3.83 -16.39
N THR A 104 -1.79 4.93 -15.65
CA THR A 104 -1.26 4.90 -14.29
C THR A 104 -2.21 4.09 -13.41
N ILE A 105 -1.79 2.92 -12.93
CA ILE A 105 -2.41 2.34 -11.72
C ILE A 105 -1.92 3.18 -10.55
N ASN A 106 -2.56 4.33 -10.37
CA ASN A 106 -2.48 5.11 -9.17
C ASN A 106 -3.12 4.26 -8.06
N PHE A 107 -2.36 3.84 -7.05
CA PHE A 107 -2.93 3.40 -5.76
C PHE A 107 -3.52 4.63 -5.05
N GLY A 108 -4.52 5.22 -5.68
CA GLY A 108 -5.20 6.43 -5.26
C GLY A 108 -6.18 6.12 -4.15
N ASN A 109 -5.67 5.86 -2.95
CA ASN A 109 -6.45 6.03 -1.73
C ASN A 109 -5.79 7.13 -0.90
N GLY A 110 -5.67 8.33 -1.48
CA GLY A 110 -5.39 9.52 -0.70
C GLY A 110 -6.50 9.73 0.32
N LEU A 111 -6.14 9.93 1.59
CA LEU A 111 -7.06 10.46 2.57
C LEU A 111 -7.61 11.80 2.04
N LEU A 112 -8.90 12.04 2.24
CA LEU A 112 -9.46 13.35 1.92
C LEU A 112 -8.65 14.41 2.70
N PRO A 113 -8.34 15.57 2.10
CA PRO A 113 -7.69 16.65 2.81
C PRO A 113 -8.50 17.03 4.07
N THR A 114 -7.80 17.38 5.15
CA THR A 114 -8.46 17.90 6.35
C THR A 114 -9.11 19.25 6.04
N GLU A 115 -10.15 19.61 6.79
CA GLU A 115 -10.85 20.88 6.60
C GLU A 115 -9.92 22.11 6.68
N GLN A 116 -8.91 22.06 7.55
CA GLN A 116 -7.90 23.12 7.65
C GLN A 116 -7.10 23.25 6.36
N LYS A 117 -6.62 22.14 5.80
CA LYS A 117 -5.91 22.12 4.53
C LYS A 117 -6.81 22.56 3.36
N LEU A 118 -8.10 22.26 3.41
CA LEU A 118 -9.06 22.78 2.41
C LEU A 118 -9.14 24.30 2.46
N LYS A 119 -9.17 24.91 3.66
CA LYS A 119 -9.17 26.37 3.81
C LYS A 119 -7.89 27.00 3.25
N GLU A 120 -6.74 26.43 3.58
CA GLU A 120 -5.44 26.87 3.03
C GLU A 120 -5.40 26.80 1.50
N LEU A 121 -5.88 25.71 0.91
CA LEU A 121 -5.92 25.54 -0.55
C LEU A 121 -6.85 26.56 -1.23
N ILE A 122 -7.97 26.89 -0.60
CA ILE A 122 -8.90 27.90 -1.11
C ILE A 122 -8.25 29.28 -1.06
N GLU A 123 -7.65 29.62 0.08
CA GLU A 123 -6.95 30.90 0.26
C GLU A 123 -5.80 31.05 -0.75
N GLU A 124 -4.95 30.03 -0.91
CA GLU A 124 -3.86 30.01 -1.88
C GLU A 124 -4.35 30.19 -3.33
N PHE A 125 -5.41 29.46 -3.73
CA PHE A 125 -5.91 29.53 -5.09
C PHE A 125 -6.53 30.90 -5.41
N ILE A 126 -7.34 31.45 -4.50
CA ILE A 126 -8.00 32.74 -4.68
C ILE A 126 -6.98 33.89 -4.64
N THR A 127 -6.04 33.87 -3.69
CA THR A 127 -5.01 34.93 -3.56
C THR A 127 -4.08 34.97 -4.77
N ASN A 128 -3.61 33.82 -5.25
CA ASN A 128 -2.76 33.74 -6.44
C ASN A 128 -3.50 34.14 -7.74
N SER A 129 -4.79 33.82 -7.85
CA SER A 129 -5.60 34.23 -9.02
C SER A 129 -5.79 35.75 -9.07
N ASN A 130 -5.97 36.42 -7.93
CA ASN A 130 -6.10 37.88 -7.88
C ASN A 130 -4.76 38.59 -8.16
N ALA A 131 -3.63 38.05 -7.69
CA ALA A 131 -2.30 38.61 -7.98
C ALA A 131 -1.90 38.56 -9.47
N THR A 132 -2.53 37.69 -10.26
CA THR A 132 -2.25 37.58 -11.71
C THR A 132 -3.06 38.59 -12.54
N ASN A 133 -4.17 39.09 -12.01
CA ASN A 133 -5.05 40.05 -12.70
C ASN A 133 -4.58 41.52 -12.53
N ASP A 134 -3.68 41.80 -11.60
CA ASP A 134 -3.19 43.16 -11.33
C ASP A 134 -2.18 43.71 -12.36
N ASN A 135 -1.77 42.91 -13.37
CA ASN A 135 -0.83 43.37 -14.41
C ASN A 135 -1.49 43.74 -15.76
N LEU A 136 -2.83 43.72 -15.86
CA LEU A 136 -3.54 44.18 -17.06
C LEU A 136 -4.89 44.81 -16.72
N SER A 137 -4.91 45.89 -15.93
CA SER A 137 -5.79 47.06 -16.09
C SER A 137 -5.66 48.00 -14.90
N GLU A 138 -4.85 49.04 -15.06
CA GLU A 138 -5.09 50.28 -14.32
C GLU A 138 -6.41 50.86 -14.83
N GLU A 139 -7.48 50.72 -14.03
CA GLU A 139 -8.46 51.78 -13.77
C GLU A 139 -9.56 51.28 -12.81
N GLY A 140 -9.43 51.70 -11.55
CA GLY A 140 -10.53 52.08 -10.65
C GLY A 140 -11.67 51.09 -10.43
N SER A 141 -11.55 50.24 -9.41
CA SER A 141 -12.44 50.25 -8.23
C SER A 141 -12.13 49.05 -7.33
N SER A 142 -11.83 49.33 -6.06
CA SER A 142 -11.73 48.32 -5.01
C SER A 142 -13.07 47.62 -4.86
N GLN A 143 -13.23 46.46 -5.48
CA GLN A 143 -14.31 45.54 -5.16
C GLN A 143 -13.75 44.46 -4.25
N THR A 144 -14.06 44.60 -2.95
CA THR A 144 -14.21 43.44 -2.09
C THR A 144 -15.20 42.50 -2.78
N VAL A 145 -14.71 41.36 -3.26
CA VAL A 145 -15.58 40.29 -3.76
C VAL A 145 -16.30 39.70 -2.55
N GLU A 146 -17.38 40.34 -2.14
CA GLU A 146 -18.43 39.66 -1.40
C GLU A 146 -18.94 38.55 -2.33
N LEU A 147 -18.62 37.29 -2.00
CA LEU A 147 -19.24 36.14 -2.64
C LEU A 147 -20.73 36.14 -2.26
N SER A 148 -21.51 36.93 -3.00
CA SER A 148 -22.94 36.75 -3.09
C SER A 148 -23.20 35.37 -3.74
N PRO A 149 -24.19 34.60 -3.26
CA PRO A 149 -24.58 33.30 -3.84
C PRO A 149 -24.89 33.38 -5.35
N ASP A 150 -25.15 34.59 -5.84
CA ASP A 150 -25.59 34.87 -7.20
C ASP A 150 -24.49 34.76 -8.26
N THR A 151 -23.20 34.79 -7.87
CA THR A 151 -22.08 34.63 -8.84
C THR A 151 -21.95 33.19 -9.34
N PHE A 152 -22.41 32.21 -8.55
CA PHE A 152 -22.46 30.80 -8.95
C PHE A 152 -23.41 30.55 -10.14
N SER A 153 -24.38 31.44 -10.35
CA SER A 153 -25.38 31.33 -11.42
C SER A 153 -24.81 31.57 -12.84
N LYS A 154 -23.64 32.22 -12.95
CA LYS A 154 -22.96 32.44 -14.25
C LYS A 154 -22.19 31.22 -14.76
N PHE A 155 -21.79 30.30 -13.87
CA PHE A 155 -21.18 29.02 -14.23
C PHE A 155 -22.23 27.91 -14.23
N LYS A 156 -23.25 28.02 -15.11
CA LYS A 156 -24.11 26.87 -15.39
C LYS A 156 -23.31 25.86 -16.22
N PHE A 157 -22.78 24.84 -15.55
CA PHE A 157 -22.39 23.60 -16.22
C PHE A 157 -23.65 22.98 -16.81
N ASP A 158 -23.85 23.14 -18.12
CA ASP A 158 -24.94 22.48 -18.83
C ASP A 158 -24.59 20.99 -18.98
N VAL A 159 -25.00 20.21 -17.98
CA VAL A 159 -24.85 18.76 -17.98
C VAL A 159 -26.12 18.16 -18.58
N PRO A 160 -26.02 17.30 -19.60
CA PRO A 160 -27.18 16.60 -20.17
C PRO A 160 -27.99 15.87 -19.08
N GLN A 161 -29.32 15.98 -19.14
CA GLN A 161 -30.21 15.34 -18.16
C GLN A 161 -30.05 13.81 -18.14
N GLU A 162 -29.71 13.24 -19.29
CA GLU A 162 -29.41 11.81 -19.46
C GLU A 162 -28.19 11.41 -18.63
N SER A 163 -27.12 12.21 -18.63
CA SER A 163 -25.93 11.96 -17.81
C SER A 163 -26.24 12.05 -16.31
N ILE A 164 -27.08 13.00 -15.90
CA ILE A 164 -27.56 13.10 -14.51
C ILE A 164 -28.36 11.85 -14.12
N TYR A 165 -29.25 11.38 -15.01
CA TYR A 165 -30.04 10.18 -14.78
C TYR A 165 -29.15 8.93 -14.63
N LEU A 166 -28.18 8.74 -15.53
CA LEU A 166 -27.25 7.62 -15.48
C LEU A 166 -26.37 7.65 -14.22
N PHE A 167 -25.96 8.84 -13.77
CA PHE A 167 -25.26 8.99 -12.50
C PHE A 167 -26.13 8.54 -11.31
N LYS A 168 -27.41 8.95 -11.28
CA LYS A 168 -28.36 8.51 -10.25
C LYS A 168 -28.52 6.99 -10.24
N VAL A 169 -28.69 6.38 -11.41
CA VAL A 169 -28.79 4.92 -11.57
C VAL A 169 -27.54 4.22 -11.03
N ARG A 170 -26.34 4.67 -11.43
CA ARG A 170 -25.08 4.11 -10.97
C ARG A 170 -24.94 4.21 -9.45
N LEU A 171 -25.24 5.39 -8.88
CA LEU A 171 -25.16 5.63 -7.45
C LEU A 171 -26.15 4.75 -6.66
N MET A 172 -27.36 4.56 -7.19
CA MET A 172 -28.35 3.66 -6.60
C MET A 172 -27.81 2.23 -6.53
N LEU A 173 -27.30 1.69 -7.65
CA LEU A 173 -26.72 0.35 -7.70
C LEU A 173 -25.54 0.21 -6.73
N GLU A 174 -24.64 1.19 -6.67
CA GLU A 174 -23.49 1.16 -5.76
C GLU A 174 -23.94 1.07 -4.29
N LYS A 175 -24.92 1.89 -3.88
CA LYS A 175 -25.47 1.86 -2.52
C LYS A 175 -26.13 0.52 -2.19
N THR A 176 -26.98 0.02 -3.09
CA THR A 176 -27.69 -1.24 -2.86
C THR A 176 -26.74 -2.45 -2.81
N LEU A 177 -25.74 -2.49 -3.68
CA LEU A 177 -24.71 -3.54 -3.66
C LEU A 177 -23.86 -3.46 -2.38
N THR A 178 -23.56 -2.25 -1.91
CA THR A 178 -22.81 -2.03 -0.67
C THR A 178 -23.60 -2.55 0.53
N ASP A 179 -24.87 -2.18 0.66
CA ASP A 179 -25.76 -2.65 1.75
C ASP A 179 -25.84 -4.19 1.80
N LEU A 180 -26.02 -4.84 0.64
CA LEU A 180 -26.01 -6.29 0.56
C LEU A 180 -24.65 -6.90 0.96
N CYS A 181 -23.54 -6.25 0.60
CA CYS A 181 -22.21 -6.71 0.98
C CYS A 181 -21.97 -6.59 2.48
N GLU A 182 -22.39 -5.48 3.10
CA GLU A 182 -22.30 -5.25 4.54
C GLU A 182 -23.03 -6.35 5.33
N LYS A 183 -24.21 -6.77 4.85
CA LYS A 183 -24.96 -7.88 5.47
C LYS A 183 -24.25 -9.25 5.38
N THR A 184 -23.34 -9.41 4.43
CA THR A 184 -22.54 -10.65 4.27
C THR A 184 -21.15 -10.56 4.87
N ASP A 185 -20.92 -9.59 5.76
CA ASP A 185 -19.62 -9.29 6.37
C ASP A 185 -18.53 -8.94 5.34
N TYR A 186 -18.91 -8.54 4.12
CA TYR A 186 -18.00 -8.15 3.05
C TYR A 186 -17.80 -6.64 3.02
N ASN A 187 -17.04 -6.16 4.00
CA ASN A 187 -16.87 -4.74 4.27
C ASN A 187 -15.68 -4.09 3.56
N GLY A 188 -15.72 -2.75 3.51
CA GLY A 188 -14.62 -1.90 3.05
C GLY A 188 -14.78 -1.44 1.60
N ARG A 189 -13.77 -0.71 1.10
CA ARG A 189 -13.79 -0.19 -0.27
C ARG A 189 -13.61 -1.35 -1.25
N LYS A 190 -14.60 -1.52 -2.13
CA LYS A 190 -14.63 -2.52 -3.19
C LYS A 190 -15.18 -1.91 -4.46
N SER A 191 -14.70 -2.39 -5.60
CA SER A 191 -15.35 -2.05 -6.86
C SER A 191 -16.73 -2.69 -6.94
N MET A 192 -17.67 -2.08 -7.69
CA MET A 192 -18.97 -2.69 -7.94
C MET A 192 -18.86 -4.09 -8.56
N TYR A 193 -17.80 -4.33 -9.34
CA TYR A 193 -17.52 -5.65 -9.90
C TYR A 193 -17.17 -6.68 -8.82
N GLU A 194 -16.32 -6.34 -7.85
CA GLU A 194 -16.00 -7.21 -6.72
C GLU A 194 -17.23 -7.47 -5.86
N MET A 195 -18.05 -6.45 -5.60
CA MET A 195 -19.32 -6.59 -4.88
C MET A 195 -20.26 -7.58 -5.58
N MET A 196 -20.51 -7.39 -6.89
CA MET A 196 -21.34 -8.31 -7.66
C MET A 196 -20.80 -9.74 -7.66
N LYS A 197 -19.48 -9.92 -7.82
CA LYS A 197 -18.83 -11.23 -7.79
C LYS A 197 -18.99 -11.92 -6.43
N HIS A 198 -18.86 -11.18 -5.34
CA HIS A 198 -19.09 -11.69 -3.99
C HIS A 198 -20.55 -12.10 -3.79
N LEU A 199 -21.49 -11.21 -4.11
CA LEU A 199 -22.93 -11.46 -3.97
C LEU A 199 -23.41 -12.63 -4.84
N SER A 200 -22.80 -12.83 -6.01
CA SER A 200 -23.06 -13.99 -6.86
C SER A 200 -22.54 -15.29 -6.25
N ARG A 201 -21.33 -15.29 -5.67
CA ARG A 201 -20.75 -16.45 -4.96
C ARG A 201 -21.54 -16.81 -3.71
N CYS A 202 -22.04 -15.80 -3.02
CA CYS A 202 -22.96 -16.00 -1.93
C CYS A 202 -24.33 -16.44 -2.41
N GLU A 203 -24.62 -16.54 -3.72
CA GLU A 203 -25.92 -16.87 -4.31
C GLU A 203 -27.04 -15.89 -3.92
N ILE A 204 -26.71 -14.62 -3.60
CA ILE A 204 -27.70 -13.56 -3.30
C ILE A 204 -28.27 -13.04 -4.61
N LEU A 205 -27.40 -12.86 -5.60
CA LEU A 205 -27.75 -12.44 -6.94
C LEU A 205 -27.59 -13.61 -7.90
N ASN A 206 -28.59 -13.81 -8.75
CA ASN A 206 -28.50 -14.79 -9.83
C ASN A 206 -27.61 -14.25 -10.97
N GLY A 207 -27.11 -15.15 -11.83
CA GLY A 207 -26.21 -14.75 -12.93
C GLY A 207 -26.83 -13.74 -13.89
N LYS A 208 -28.14 -13.85 -14.19
CA LYS A 208 -28.84 -12.92 -15.10
C LYS A 208 -28.89 -11.49 -14.54
N THR A 209 -29.15 -11.36 -13.24
CA THR A 209 -29.19 -10.07 -12.53
C THR A 209 -27.80 -9.45 -12.50
N VAL A 210 -26.75 -10.25 -12.27
CA VAL A 210 -25.35 -9.79 -12.31
C VAL A 210 -24.97 -9.29 -13.71
N ASP A 211 -25.32 -10.05 -14.76
CA ASP A 211 -25.06 -9.66 -16.14
C ASP A 211 -25.79 -8.36 -16.52
N LEU A 212 -27.03 -8.23 -16.07
CA LEU A 212 -27.85 -7.04 -16.29
C LEU A 212 -27.27 -5.81 -15.60
N ILE A 213 -26.91 -5.91 -14.31
CA ILE A 213 -26.26 -4.83 -13.56
C ILE A 213 -24.93 -4.46 -14.22
N SER A 214 -24.14 -5.44 -14.67
CA SER A 214 -22.88 -5.19 -15.39
C SER A 214 -23.09 -4.37 -16.66
N GLN A 215 -24.12 -4.68 -17.45
CA GLN A 215 -24.46 -3.92 -18.66
C GLN A 215 -24.90 -2.49 -18.32
N ILE A 216 -25.76 -2.32 -17.30
CA ILE A 216 -26.21 -1.00 -16.86
C ILE A 216 -25.03 -0.16 -16.38
N ILE A 217 -24.11 -0.71 -15.59
CA ILE A 217 -22.91 -0.01 -15.12
C ILE A 217 -22.03 0.42 -16.30
N LYS A 218 -21.85 -0.45 -17.31
CA LYS A 218 -21.08 -0.09 -18.52
C LYS A 218 -21.69 1.11 -19.24
N ILE A 219 -23.01 1.09 -19.46
CA ILE A 219 -23.71 2.20 -20.12
C ILE A 219 -23.62 3.47 -19.25
N ALA A 220 -23.89 3.37 -17.95
CA ALA A 220 -23.87 4.50 -17.04
C ALA A 220 -22.47 5.15 -16.95
N ASN A 221 -21.40 4.34 -16.90
CA ASN A 221 -20.03 4.85 -16.89
C ASN A 221 -19.74 5.69 -18.15
N ARG A 222 -20.13 5.21 -19.34
CA ARG A 222 -19.95 5.96 -20.60
C ARG A 222 -20.63 7.33 -20.52
N GLY A 223 -21.84 7.40 -19.98
CA GLY A 223 -22.62 8.63 -19.90
C GLY A 223 -22.11 9.61 -18.85
N VAL A 224 -21.58 9.09 -17.74
CA VAL A 224 -20.94 9.89 -16.69
C VAL A 224 -19.61 10.45 -17.18
N HIS A 225 -18.90 9.74 -18.06
CA HIS A 225 -17.67 10.22 -18.70
C HIS A 225 -17.91 11.16 -19.89
N GLY A 226 -19.17 11.49 -20.19
CA GLY A 226 -19.53 12.44 -21.24
C GLY A 226 -19.57 11.85 -22.65
N GLU A 227 -19.56 10.52 -22.79
CA GLU A 227 -19.80 9.89 -24.10
C GLU A 227 -21.27 10.08 -24.50
N LEU A 228 -21.49 10.31 -25.80
CA LEU A 228 -22.83 10.34 -26.37
C LEU A 228 -23.46 8.95 -26.32
N ILE A 229 -24.57 8.84 -25.58
CA ILE A 229 -25.35 7.61 -25.47
C ILE A 229 -26.62 7.76 -26.29
N SER A 230 -26.92 6.73 -27.07
CA SER A 230 -28.13 6.69 -27.88
C SER A 230 -29.37 6.55 -26.99
N LYS A 231 -30.51 7.06 -27.47
CA LYS A 231 -31.77 7.06 -26.69
C LYS A 231 -32.23 5.65 -26.34
N GLU A 232 -31.94 4.66 -27.20
CA GLU A 232 -32.32 3.27 -27.00
C GLU A 232 -31.71 2.70 -25.70
N TYR A 233 -30.47 3.07 -25.36
CA TYR A 233 -29.85 2.64 -24.11
C TYR A 233 -30.46 3.33 -22.88
N ILE A 234 -30.86 4.59 -23.00
CA ILE A 234 -31.52 5.33 -21.92
C ILE A 234 -32.93 4.77 -21.67
N ASP A 235 -33.66 4.48 -22.74
CA ASP A 235 -35.00 3.88 -22.66
C ASP A 235 -34.94 2.46 -22.08
N PHE A 236 -33.96 1.66 -22.50
CA PHE A 236 -33.69 0.35 -21.92
C PHE A 236 -33.47 0.43 -20.40
N ILE A 237 -32.58 1.31 -19.94
CA ILE A 237 -32.31 1.49 -18.50
C ILE A 237 -33.58 1.94 -17.78
N SER A 238 -34.31 2.91 -18.35
CA SER A 238 -35.51 3.47 -17.73
C SER A 238 -36.62 2.43 -17.54
N GLN A 239 -36.74 1.47 -18.45
CA GLN A 239 -37.70 0.37 -18.36
C GLN A 239 -37.26 -0.71 -17.37
N VAL A 240 -35.96 -1.00 -17.30
CA VAL A 240 -35.43 -2.11 -16.49
C VAL A 240 -35.25 -1.74 -15.02
N ILE A 241 -34.87 -0.51 -14.72
CA ILE A 241 -34.50 -0.09 -13.37
C ILE A 241 -35.57 -0.33 -12.30
N PRO A 242 -36.87 -0.04 -12.52
CA PRO A 242 -37.90 -0.28 -11.51
C PRO A 242 -37.99 -1.75 -11.09
N GLU A 243 -37.95 -2.67 -12.06
CA GLU A 243 -38.02 -4.11 -11.80
C GLU A 243 -36.71 -4.63 -11.18
N LEU A 244 -35.56 -4.12 -11.63
CA LEU A 244 -34.28 -4.47 -11.04
C LEU A 244 -34.19 -4.04 -9.57
N GLN A 245 -34.65 -2.83 -9.25
CA GLN A 245 -34.68 -2.33 -7.88
C GLN A 245 -35.54 -3.22 -6.99
N LYS A 246 -36.74 -3.59 -7.45
CA LYS A 246 -37.60 -4.52 -6.75
C LYS A 246 -36.92 -5.86 -6.45
N GLN A 247 -36.22 -6.45 -7.43
CA GLN A 247 -35.49 -7.71 -7.23
C GLN A 247 -34.35 -7.58 -6.20
N LEU A 248 -33.65 -6.44 -6.18
CA LEU A 248 -32.60 -6.18 -5.22
C LEU A 248 -33.17 -5.98 -3.81
N ASP A 249 -34.29 -5.27 -3.67
CA ASP A 249 -34.99 -5.08 -2.39
C ASP A 249 -35.50 -6.42 -1.85
N GLU A 250 -36.09 -7.27 -2.69
CA GLU A 250 -36.48 -8.63 -2.33
C GLU A 250 -35.29 -9.48 -1.87
N ALA A 251 -34.17 -9.41 -2.59
CA ALA A 251 -32.95 -10.11 -2.21
C ALA A 251 -32.43 -9.64 -0.84
N ASN A 252 -32.58 -8.35 -0.55
CA ASN A 252 -32.19 -7.74 0.71
C ASN A 252 -33.10 -8.16 1.88
N SER A 253 -34.41 -8.27 1.63
CA SER A 253 -35.38 -8.72 2.63
C SER A 253 -35.25 -10.19 3.00
N ARG A 254 -34.70 -11.03 2.11
CA ARG A 254 -34.40 -12.46 2.39
C ARG A 254 -33.22 -12.66 3.35
N LEU A 255 -32.50 -11.60 3.70
CA LEU A 255 -31.39 -11.65 4.66
C LEU A 255 -31.92 -11.30 6.05
N HIS A 256 -31.98 -12.31 6.92
CA HIS A 256 -32.50 -12.20 8.28
C HIS A 256 -31.36 -12.13 9.28
N TYR A 257 -31.36 -11.13 10.14
CA TYR A 257 -30.37 -11.06 11.21
C TYR A 257 -30.66 -12.14 12.25
N CYS A 258 -29.67 -13.00 12.54
CA CYS A 258 -29.80 -14.09 13.49
C CYS A 258 -28.65 -14.06 14.51
N ILE A 259 -28.97 -14.46 15.75
CA ILE A 259 -27.98 -14.72 16.80
C ILE A 259 -28.05 -16.20 17.12
N CYS A 260 -26.98 -16.94 16.81
CA CYS A 260 -26.94 -18.38 17.04
C CYS A 260 -26.60 -18.68 18.51
N PRO A 261 -27.46 -19.37 19.27
CA PRO A 261 -27.18 -19.72 20.66
C PRO A 261 -26.02 -20.71 20.80
N ARG A 262 -25.78 -21.54 19.77
CA ARG A 262 -24.76 -22.60 19.77
C ARG A 262 -23.35 -22.08 19.53
N CYS A 263 -23.15 -21.25 18.51
CA CYS A 263 -21.82 -20.77 18.11
C CYS A 263 -21.59 -19.28 18.36
N LYS A 264 -22.57 -18.60 18.97
CA LYS A 264 -22.55 -17.14 19.24
C LYS A 264 -22.31 -16.30 17.99
N TYR A 265 -22.64 -16.85 16.81
CA TYR A 265 -22.61 -16.09 15.56
C TYR A 265 -23.69 -15.01 15.61
N SER A 266 -23.33 -13.79 15.25
CA SER A 266 -24.24 -12.66 15.10
C SER A 266 -24.06 -12.10 13.70
N GLY A 267 -25.08 -12.20 12.86
CA GLY A 267 -25.00 -11.77 11.47
C GLY A 267 -26.20 -12.22 10.67
N TYR A 268 -26.19 -11.96 9.36
CA TYR A 268 -27.33 -12.28 8.52
C TYR A 268 -27.30 -13.72 8.01
N SER A 269 -28.46 -14.37 8.01
CA SER A 269 -28.72 -15.65 7.39
C SER A 269 -29.73 -15.50 6.27
N ARG A 270 -29.63 -16.40 5.29
CA ARG A 270 -30.62 -16.55 4.20
C ARG A 270 -31.85 -17.32 4.62
N TYR A 271 -31.71 -18.12 5.67
CA TYR A 271 -32.75 -18.99 6.19
C TYR A 271 -33.08 -18.49 7.58
N GLU A 272 -34.36 -18.18 7.82
CA GLU A 272 -34.82 -17.59 9.07
C GLU A 272 -34.32 -18.36 10.30
N ASN A 273 -34.31 -19.69 10.24
CA ASN A 273 -33.99 -20.54 11.39
C ASN A 273 -32.62 -21.17 11.36
N ALA A 274 -31.83 -21.04 10.29
CA ALA A 274 -30.56 -21.76 10.17
C ALA A 274 -29.37 -20.83 10.35
N CYS A 275 -28.45 -21.20 11.24
CA CYS A 275 -27.19 -20.49 11.38
C CYS A 275 -26.27 -20.78 10.17
N PRO A 276 -25.76 -19.75 9.46
CA PRO A 276 -24.90 -19.94 8.29
C PRO A 276 -23.53 -20.52 8.66
N ARG A 277 -23.11 -20.39 9.93
CA ARG A 277 -21.79 -20.82 10.40
C ARG A 277 -21.76 -22.27 10.88
N CYS A 278 -22.77 -22.71 11.64
CA CYS A 278 -22.77 -24.03 12.28
C CYS A 278 -23.97 -24.91 11.88
N GLY A 279 -24.86 -24.42 11.01
CA GLY A 279 -26.03 -25.16 10.54
C GLY A 279 -27.08 -25.43 11.61
N PHE A 280 -26.96 -24.85 12.81
CA PHE A 280 -27.96 -25.00 13.87
C PHE A 280 -29.29 -24.43 13.41
N MET A 281 -30.34 -25.25 13.45
CA MET A 281 -31.71 -24.82 13.21
C MET A 281 -32.37 -24.51 14.57
N SER A 282 -32.89 -23.30 14.72
CA SER A 282 -33.71 -22.92 15.87
C SER A 282 -35.14 -23.38 15.60
N ASP A 283 -35.64 -24.32 16.41
CA ASP A 283 -37.02 -24.80 16.30
C ASP A 283 -38.02 -23.88 17.02
N ASP A 284 -37.54 -22.83 17.69
CA ASP A 284 -38.37 -21.89 18.43
C ASP A 284 -39.05 -20.87 17.49
N TYR A 285 -40.21 -21.25 16.97
CA TYR A 285 -41.32 -20.35 16.58
C TYR A 285 -42.57 -20.70 17.39
#